data_AF-A0A6P8J5V2-F1
#
_entry.id   AF-A0A6P8J5V2-F1
#
_cell.length_a   1.000
_cell.length_b   1.000
_cell.length_c   1.000
_cell.angle_alpha   90.00
_cell.angle_beta   90.00
_cell.angle_gamma   90.00
#
_symmetry.space_group_name_H-M   'P 1'
#
loop_
_entity.id
_entity.type
_entity.pdbx_description
1 polymer ?
#
loop_
_entity_poly.entity_id
_entity_poly.type
_entity_poly.pdbx_seq_one_letter_code
_entity_poly.pdbx_strand_id
1 'polypeptide(L)'
;MKLGRRITRYLFFIIIIIIAIRMNKITALSSVKMQKNSCPRDWPGLRVRFLAFDFDSTCTVEDTTGLYYKATETYRRASEAKSKVLDKEWESLGNTYLKGHKETIKRLLENVPYSENGNLSMEGLKSFLMETHNFDSECTKKVEASGLLSGISKEGIIQIAKNVQLSPGCVQVLGQVNLPLNVISFNWSKDLIQIVLGQLKHLRIAGNNFPTEDNKSTGQIDSHVSTSFDKEAEFMRLVEGQKEIEGLSVFIGDSIGDLLPLLKADVGIVIGNSNTMRKVAKAFGIKLLPLLDLYNRYGRCNSVQYDSSIVIPSTTDNNGILYEATSWYEIGELLLGNRLLPVTD
;
A
#
# COMPACT_ATOMS: atom_id res chain seq x y z
N MET A 1 -43.32 -21.71 16.72
CA MET A 1 -41.87 -21.89 17.05
C MET A 1 -40.87 -21.49 15.93
N LYS A 2 -41.26 -20.86 14.81
CA LYS A 2 -40.33 -20.47 13.72
C LYS A 2 -39.89 -19.00 13.70
N LEU A 3 -40.45 -18.14 14.54
CA LEU A 3 -40.10 -16.71 14.57
C LEU A 3 -38.89 -16.40 15.48
N GLY A 4 -38.66 -17.22 16.51
CA GLY A 4 -37.56 -17.02 17.47
C GLY A 4 -36.15 -17.30 16.91
N ARG A 5 -36.00 -18.17 15.89
CA ARG A 5 -34.69 -18.54 15.29
C ARG A 5 -34.17 -17.56 14.23
N ARG A 6 -35.04 -16.72 13.65
CA ARG A 6 -34.62 -15.67 12.70
C ARG A 6 -34.08 -14.44 13.43
N ILE A 7 -34.67 -14.11 14.59
CA ILE A 7 -34.22 -12.99 15.43
C ILE A 7 -32.85 -13.29 16.05
N THR A 8 -32.56 -14.53 16.44
CA THR A 8 -31.24 -14.92 17.00
C THR A 8 -30.09 -14.83 15.99
N ARG A 9 -30.34 -15.07 14.69
CA ARG A 9 -29.29 -14.99 13.64
C ARG A 9 -28.99 -13.54 13.22
N TYR A 10 -30.00 -12.67 13.20
CA TYR A 10 -29.79 -11.24 13.01
C TYR A 10 -29.07 -10.60 14.21
N LEU A 11 -29.43 -11.00 15.44
CA LEU A 11 -28.68 -10.58 16.63
C LEU A 11 -27.23 -11.08 16.62
N PHE A 12 -26.94 -12.28 16.14
CA PHE A 12 -25.56 -12.80 16.07
C PHE A 12 -24.69 -12.05 15.04
N PHE A 13 -25.24 -11.72 13.86
CA PHE A 13 -24.52 -10.91 12.86
C PHE A 13 -24.33 -9.45 13.33
N ILE A 14 -25.34 -8.87 14.01
CA ILE A 14 -25.22 -7.56 14.63
C ILE A 14 -24.20 -7.59 15.77
N ILE A 15 -24.11 -8.68 16.55
CA ILE A 15 -23.10 -8.85 17.61
C ILE A 15 -21.69 -8.99 17.02
N ILE A 16 -21.49 -9.71 15.90
CA ILE A 16 -20.17 -9.79 15.24
C ILE A 16 -19.77 -8.44 14.64
N ILE A 17 -20.69 -7.71 14.01
CA ILE A 17 -20.45 -6.35 13.51
C ILE A 17 -20.20 -5.38 14.68
N ILE A 18 -20.93 -5.50 15.81
CA ILE A 18 -20.69 -4.69 17.02
C ILE A 18 -19.37 -5.08 17.70
N ILE A 19 -18.93 -6.34 17.67
CA ILE A 19 -17.64 -6.79 18.20
C ILE A 19 -16.51 -6.31 17.28
N ALA A 20 -16.66 -6.34 15.96
CA ALA A 20 -15.69 -5.76 15.02
C ALA A 20 -15.61 -4.23 15.14
N ILE A 21 -16.77 -3.55 15.28
CA ILE A 21 -16.84 -2.10 15.55
C ILE A 21 -16.31 -1.77 16.95
N ARG A 22 -16.53 -2.61 17.98
CA ARG A 22 -15.99 -2.40 19.34
C ARG A 22 -14.51 -2.75 19.44
N MET A 23 -14.01 -3.73 18.71
CA MET A 23 -12.56 -4.01 18.65
C MET A 23 -11.82 -2.90 17.91
N ASN A 24 -12.42 -2.28 16.88
CA ASN A 24 -11.93 -1.04 16.27
C ASN A 24 -12.17 0.23 17.11
N LYS A 25 -13.23 0.28 17.94
CA LYS A 25 -13.49 1.43 18.83
C LYS A 25 -12.69 1.37 20.14
N ILE A 26 -12.35 0.20 20.66
CA ILE A 26 -11.52 0.03 21.86
C ILE A 26 -10.04 0.28 21.54
N THR A 27 -9.61 0.06 20.29
CA THR A 27 -8.33 0.61 19.79
C THR A 27 -8.39 2.11 19.47
N ALA A 28 -9.57 2.66 19.18
CA ALA A 28 -9.79 4.11 18.99
C ALA A 28 -10.10 4.90 20.27
N LEU A 29 -10.10 4.26 21.45
CA LEU A 29 -10.30 4.90 22.76
C LEU A 29 -9.04 4.78 23.64
N SER A 30 -7.89 5.06 23.05
CA SER A 30 -6.89 5.83 23.77
C SER A 30 -6.83 7.18 23.08
N SER A 31 -7.47 8.18 23.69
CA SER A 31 -7.23 9.58 23.34
C SER A 31 -5.80 9.91 23.76
N VAL A 32 -4.82 9.45 23.00
CA VAL A 32 -3.55 10.14 22.90
C VAL A 32 -3.95 11.53 22.44
N LYS A 33 -3.72 12.54 23.28
CA LYS A 33 -3.76 13.93 22.84
C LYS A 33 -2.79 14.01 21.67
N MET A 34 -3.30 13.94 20.43
CA MET A 34 -2.54 14.28 19.24
C MET A 34 -2.22 15.76 19.40
N GLN A 35 -1.00 16.02 19.86
CA GLN A 35 -0.41 17.33 19.72
C GLN A 35 -0.36 17.59 18.23
N LYS A 36 -1.11 18.59 17.78
CA LYS A 36 -1.33 18.95 16.37
C LYS A 36 -0.01 19.52 15.83
N ASN A 37 0.96 18.65 15.59
CA ASN A 37 2.28 19.01 15.12
C ASN A 37 2.24 19.06 13.58
N SER A 38 1.51 20.04 13.04
CA SER A 38 1.47 20.30 11.60
C SER A 38 2.74 21.00 11.14
N CYS A 39 3.01 20.99 9.83
CA CYS A 39 4.04 21.84 9.27
C CYS A 39 3.78 23.33 9.62
N PRO A 40 4.82 24.15 9.86
CA PRO A 40 4.71 25.61 9.96
C PRO A 40 4.05 26.22 8.72
N ARG A 41 3.32 27.33 8.92
CA ARG A 41 2.46 27.93 7.89
C ARG A 41 3.18 28.39 6.63
N ASP A 42 4.49 28.68 6.74
CA ASP A 42 5.30 29.20 5.63
C ASP A 42 6.07 28.11 4.89
N TRP A 43 5.80 26.83 5.19
CA TRP A 43 6.44 25.71 4.50
C TRP A 43 6.07 25.70 3.00
N PRO A 44 7.02 25.81 2.06
CA PRO A 44 6.72 25.86 0.63
C PRO A 44 6.42 24.47 0.00
N GLY A 45 6.53 23.39 0.77
CA GLY A 45 6.50 22.02 0.27
C GLY A 45 7.87 21.52 -0.18
N LEU A 46 7.99 20.22 -0.39
CA LEU A 46 9.19 19.64 -0.98
C LEU A 46 9.31 19.98 -2.48
N ARG A 47 10.55 20.13 -2.95
CA ARG A 47 10.85 20.15 -4.38
C ARG A 47 10.95 18.70 -4.87
N VAL A 48 9.81 18.11 -5.20
CA VAL A 48 9.71 16.75 -5.73
C VAL A 48 9.86 16.77 -7.25
N ARG A 49 10.70 15.89 -7.79
CA ARG A 49 10.79 15.64 -9.24
C ARG A 49 10.04 14.38 -9.66
N PHE A 50 9.97 13.39 -8.76
CA PHE A 50 9.38 12.08 -9.05
C PHE A 50 8.56 11.60 -7.86
N LEU A 51 7.32 11.18 -8.12
CA LEU A 51 6.43 10.60 -7.12
C LEU A 51 5.94 9.24 -7.60
N ALA A 52 6.21 8.22 -6.79
CA ALA A 52 5.62 6.90 -6.93
C ALA A 52 4.95 6.45 -5.63
N PHE A 53 3.99 5.55 -5.75
CA PHE A 53 3.25 5.04 -4.60
C PHE A 53 2.63 3.66 -4.88
N ASP A 54 2.41 2.89 -3.83
CA ASP A 54 1.62 1.67 -3.90
C ASP A 54 0.10 1.97 -3.93
N PHE A 55 -0.70 0.96 -4.29
CA PHE A 55 -2.15 1.06 -4.38
C PHE A 55 -2.88 0.48 -3.18
N ASP A 56 -2.84 -0.84 -2.98
CA ASP A 56 -3.60 -1.51 -1.91
C ASP A 56 -3.08 -1.07 -0.54
N SER A 57 -3.99 -0.75 0.40
CA SER A 57 -3.69 -0.27 1.77
C SER A 57 -2.89 1.05 1.88
N THR A 58 -2.29 1.51 0.78
CA THR A 58 -1.67 2.83 0.63
C THR A 58 -2.71 3.85 0.13
N CYS A 59 -3.30 3.63 -1.04
CA CYS A 59 -4.38 4.46 -1.60
C CYS A 59 -5.77 3.98 -1.20
N THR A 60 -5.93 2.70 -0.89
CA THR A 60 -7.21 2.10 -0.45
C THR A 60 -7.22 1.90 1.06
N VAL A 61 -8.41 1.84 1.65
CA VAL A 61 -8.58 1.55 3.09
C VAL A 61 -8.24 0.09 3.41
N GLU A 62 -8.53 -0.81 2.47
CA GLU A 62 -8.32 -2.26 2.61
C GLU A 62 -7.74 -2.83 1.31
N ASP A 63 -7.11 -3.99 1.44
CA ASP A 63 -6.65 -4.81 0.31
C ASP A 63 -7.81 -5.20 -0.62
N THR A 64 -7.59 -5.08 -1.93
CA THR A 64 -8.62 -5.33 -2.96
C THR A 64 -8.62 -6.76 -3.51
N THR A 65 -7.67 -7.63 -3.13
CA THR A 65 -7.54 -9.00 -3.64
C THR A 65 -8.82 -9.80 -3.43
N GLY A 66 -9.49 -9.60 -2.29
CA GLY A 66 -10.75 -10.23 -1.93
C GLY A 66 -11.95 -9.92 -2.83
N LEU A 67 -11.78 -9.02 -3.81
CA LEU A 67 -12.83 -8.62 -4.74
C LEU A 67 -12.80 -9.40 -6.07
N TYR A 68 -11.65 -9.93 -6.49
CA TYR A 68 -11.47 -10.40 -7.86
C TYR A 68 -12.35 -11.58 -8.27
N TYR A 69 -12.51 -12.60 -7.43
CA TYR A 69 -13.39 -13.72 -7.77
C TYR A 69 -14.86 -13.29 -7.97
N LYS A 70 -15.27 -12.16 -7.36
CA LYS A 70 -16.60 -11.58 -7.54
C LYS A 70 -16.79 -10.87 -8.88
N ALA A 71 -15.70 -10.54 -9.57
CA ALA A 71 -15.74 -10.01 -10.94
C ALA A 71 -16.00 -11.09 -11.99
N THR A 72 -15.93 -12.37 -11.63
CA THR A 72 -16.23 -13.48 -12.54
C THR A 72 -17.71 -13.52 -12.95
N GLU A 73 -17.99 -13.92 -14.19
CA GLU A 73 -19.37 -14.22 -14.59
C GLU A 73 -19.99 -15.33 -13.75
N THR A 74 -19.17 -16.32 -13.35
CA THR A 74 -19.58 -17.43 -12.49
C THR A 74 -20.17 -16.94 -11.18
N TYR A 75 -19.52 -15.96 -10.53
CA TYR A 75 -20.04 -15.36 -9.30
C TYR A 75 -21.23 -14.44 -9.57
N ARG A 76 -21.13 -13.55 -10.56
CA ARG A 76 -22.18 -12.55 -10.83
C ARG A 76 -23.52 -13.16 -11.28
N ARG A 77 -23.50 -14.36 -11.88
CA ARG A 77 -24.70 -15.11 -12.30
C ARG A 77 -25.07 -16.24 -11.35
N ALA A 78 -24.32 -16.44 -10.26
CA ALA A 78 -24.59 -17.51 -9.31
C ALA A 78 -25.90 -17.27 -8.55
N SER A 79 -26.57 -18.37 -8.18
CA SER A 79 -27.60 -18.32 -7.15
C SER A 79 -26.97 -18.01 -5.80
N GLU A 80 -27.76 -17.51 -4.85
CA GLU A 80 -27.28 -17.19 -3.49
C GLU A 80 -26.56 -18.39 -2.83
N ALA A 81 -27.06 -19.62 -3.04
CA ALA A 81 -26.43 -20.83 -2.53
C ALA A 81 -25.04 -21.08 -3.15
N LYS A 82 -24.90 -20.86 -4.47
CA LYS A 82 -23.62 -21.03 -5.17
C LYS A 82 -22.63 -19.92 -4.83
N SER A 83 -23.06 -18.67 -4.72
CA SER A 83 -22.19 -17.56 -4.27
C SER A 83 -21.59 -17.83 -2.90
N LYS A 84 -22.38 -18.35 -1.94
CA LYS A 84 -21.88 -18.74 -0.62
C LYS A 84 -20.85 -19.87 -0.63
N VAL A 85 -20.88 -20.74 -1.63
CA VAL A 85 -19.85 -21.77 -1.81
C VAL A 85 -18.55 -21.12 -2.29
N LEU A 86 -18.63 -20.27 -3.32
CA LEU A 86 -17.48 -19.53 -3.84
C LEU A 86 -16.84 -18.62 -2.77
N ASP A 87 -17.66 -17.93 -1.98
CA ASP A 87 -17.18 -17.10 -0.87
C ASP A 87 -16.36 -17.93 0.13
N LYS A 88 -16.81 -19.15 0.47
CA LYS A 88 -16.12 -20.05 1.40
C LYS A 88 -14.84 -20.63 0.83
N GLU A 89 -14.82 -20.96 -0.45
CA GLU A 89 -13.62 -21.45 -1.13
C GLU A 89 -12.55 -20.36 -1.14
N TRP A 90 -12.94 -19.13 -1.47
CA TRP A 90 -12.06 -17.97 -1.39
C TRP A 90 -11.56 -17.70 0.04
N GLU A 91 -12.47 -17.69 1.01
CA GLU A 91 -12.16 -17.50 2.43
C GLU A 91 -11.19 -18.58 2.94
N SER A 92 -11.33 -19.82 2.49
CA SER A 92 -10.42 -20.91 2.83
C SER A 92 -8.99 -20.63 2.34
N LEU A 93 -8.83 -20.19 1.09
CA LEU A 93 -7.53 -19.80 0.53
C LEU A 93 -6.92 -18.62 1.29
N GLY A 94 -7.72 -17.58 1.55
CA GLY A 94 -7.30 -16.40 2.32
C GLY A 94 -6.86 -16.75 3.74
N ASN A 95 -7.60 -17.63 4.43
CA ASN A 95 -7.24 -18.08 5.77
C ASN A 95 -5.94 -18.89 5.80
N THR A 96 -5.73 -19.77 4.80
CA THR A 96 -4.45 -20.48 4.64
C THR A 96 -3.30 -19.50 4.40
N TYR A 97 -3.50 -18.51 3.53
CA TYR A 97 -2.50 -17.47 3.27
C TYR A 97 -2.17 -16.66 4.51
N LEU A 98 -3.16 -16.07 5.19
CA LEU A 98 -2.93 -15.21 6.36
C LEU A 98 -2.22 -15.94 7.49
N LYS A 99 -2.60 -17.20 7.75
CA LYS A 99 -1.95 -18.04 8.76
C LYS A 99 -0.50 -18.34 8.35
N GLY A 100 -0.30 -18.86 7.14
CA GLY A 100 1.03 -19.25 6.67
C GLY A 100 1.98 -18.07 6.52
N HIS A 101 1.51 -16.92 6.03
CA HIS A 101 2.29 -15.69 5.91
C HIS A 101 2.75 -15.22 7.30
N LYS A 102 1.85 -15.18 8.29
CA LYS A 102 2.21 -14.83 9.68
C LYS A 102 3.25 -15.79 10.26
N GLU A 103 3.11 -17.09 10.02
CA GLU A 103 4.06 -18.11 10.49
C GLU A 103 5.42 -17.99 9.79
N THR A 104 5.43 -17.75 8.47
CA THR A 104 6.64 -17.50 7.67
C THR A 104 7.38 -16.28 8.19
N ILE A 105 6.72 -15.13 8.33
CA ILE A 105 7.32 -13.91 8.86
C ILE A 105 7.89 -14.14 10.26
N LYS A 106 7.13 -14.79 11.15
CA LYS A 106 7.58 -15.08 12.51
C LYS A 106 8.87 -15.92 12.50
N ARG A 107 8.87 -17.03 11.75
CA ARG A 107 10.01 -17.94 11.62
C ARG A 107 11.22 -17.24 11.04
N LEU A 108 11.04 -16.42 9.99
CA LEU A 108 12.14 -15.69 9.37
C LEU A 108 12.74 -14.68 10.35
N LEU A 109 11.91 -13.96 11.11
CA LEU A 109 12.38 -13.00 12.11
C LEU A 109 13.10 -13.64 13.30
N GLU A 110 12.72 -14.85 13.71
CA GLU A 110 13.42 -15.60 14.78
C GLU A 110 14.88 -15.94 14.39
N ASN A 111 15.19 -15.99 13.10
CA ASN A 111 16.51 -16.33 12.58
C ASN A 111 17.34 -15.10 12.15
N VAL A 112 16.82 -13.88 12.35
CA VAL A 112 17.58 -12.66 12.05
C VAL A 112 18.69 -12.50 13.09
N PRO A 113 19.98 -12.44 12.68
CA PRO A 113 21.08 -12.22 13.61
C PRO A 113 20.86 -10.91 14.37
N TYR A 114 21.07 -10.93 15.68
CA TYR A 114 21.00 -9.70 16.48
C TYR A 114 22.06 -8.71 15.98
N SER A 115 21.63 -7.56 15.46
CA SER A 115 22.52 -6.45 15.13
C SER A 115 22.80 -5.64 16.40
N GLU A 116 23.93 -5.91 17.06
CA GLU A 116 24.34 -5.18 18.28
C GLU A 116 24.42 -3.66 18.07
N ASN A 117 24.68 -3.22 16.83
CA ASN A 117 24.94 -1.82 16.50
C ASN A 117 23.74 -1.09 15.84
N GLY A 118 22.62 -1.80 15.58
CA GLY A 118 21.45 -1.20 14.91
C GLY A 118 21.72 -0.70 13.49
N ASN A 119 22.77 -1.23 12.83
CA ASN A 119 23.12 -0.89 11.46
C ASN A 119 22.15 -1.54 10.48
N LEU A 120 21.89 -0.86 9.37
CA LEU A 120 21.06 -1.34 8.26
C LEU A 120 21.67 -2.61 7.66
N SER A 121 20.90 -3.70 7.63
CA SER A 121 21.30 -4.95 6.96
C SER A 121 20.51 -5.14 5.66
N MET A 122 21.03 -4.58 4.56
CA MET A 122 20.40 -4.68 3.25
C MET A 122 20.39 -6.11 2.69
N GLU A 123 21.48 -6.86 2.86
CA GLU A 123 21.58 -8.24 2.39
C GLU A 123 20.61 -9.16 3.14
N GLY A 124 20.54 -9.01 4.47
CA GLY A 124 19.59 -9.74 5.31
C GLY A 124 18.14 -9.42 4.95
N LEU A 125 17.83 -8.14 4.74
CA LEU A 125 16.50 -7.70 4.32
C LEU A 125 16.12 -8.29 2.96
N LYS A 126 17.02 -8.23 1.97
CA LYS A 126 16.77 -8.79 0.62
C LYS A 126 16.53 -10.29 0.69
N SER A 127 17.31 -11.02 1.49
CA SER A 127 17.12 -12.45 1.70
C SER A 127 15.77 -12.76 2.37
N PHE A 128 15.39 -12.00 3.39
CA PHE A 128 14.09 -12.11 4.06
C PHE A 128 12.91 -11.88 3.11
N LEU A 129 12.98 -10.84 2.28
CA LEU A 129 11.92 -10.51 1.34
C LEU A 129 11.78 -11.56 0.24
N MET A 130 12.89 -12.15 -0.22
CA MET A 130 12.86 -13.25 -1.18
C MET A 130 12.19 -14.49 -0.60
N GLU A 131 12.53 -14.89 0.63
CA GLU A 131 11.90 -16.04 1.30
C GLU A 131 10.40 -15.82 1.57
N THR A 132 10.01 -14.58 1.89
CA THR A 132 8.60 -14.21 2.02
C THR A 132 7.88 -14.34 0.69
N HIS A 133 8.47 -13.82 -0.39
CA HIS A 133 7.92 -13.94 -1.74
C HIS A 133 7.78 -15.40 -2.18
N ASN A 134 8.75 -16.28 -1.87
CA ASN A 134 8.63 -17.71 -2.19
C ASN A 134 7.35 -18.31 -1.62
N PHE A 135 6.98 -17.96 -0.39
CA PHE A 135 5.70 -18.37 0.21
C PHE A 135 4.49 -17.75 -0.50
N ASP A 136 4.54 -16.45 -0.79
CA ASP A 136 3.45 -15.72 -1.46
C ASP A 136 3.18 -16.25 -2.87
N SER A 137 4.25 -16.57 -3.61
CA SER A 137 4.20 -17.15 -4.96
C SER A 137 3.54 -18.53 -4.95
N GLU A 138 3.88 -19.40 -3.99
CA GLU A 138 3.22 -20.70 -3.82
C GLU A 138 1.73 -20.57 -3.45
N CYS A 139 1.36 -19.53 -2.70
CA CYS A 139 -0.05 -19.24 -2.43
C CYS A 139 -0.78 -18.73 -3.68
N THR A 140 -0.12 -17.89 -4.48
CA THR A 140 -0.67 -17.38 -5.74
C THR A 140 -0.94 -18.53 -6.71
N LYS A 141 -0.01 -19.48 -6.86
CA LYS A 141 -0.22 -20.70 -7.68
C LYS A 141 -1.43 -21.52 -7.22
N LYS A 142 -1.71 -21.58 -5.91
CA LYS A 142 -2.92 -22.25 -5.38
C LYS A 142 -4.19 -21.51 -5.75
N VAL A 143 -4.16 -20.18 -5.79
CA VAL A 143 -5.29 -19.36 -6.26
C VAL A 143 -5.52 -19.62 -7.76
N GLU A 144 -4.47 -19.63 -8.58
CA GLU A 144 -4.58 -19.94 -10.01
C GLU A 144 -5.12 -21.36 -10.24
N ALA A 145 -4.57 -22.35 -9.53
CA ALA A 145 -5.00 -23.75 -9.61
C ALA A 145 -6.45 -23.98 -9.14
N SER A 146 -7.00 -23.09 -8.30
CA SER A 146 -8.40 -23.17 -7.87
C SER A 146 -9.40 -22.86 -8.98
N GLY A 147 -8.97 -22.13 -10.03
CA GLY A 147 -9.85 -21.65 -11.10
C GLY A 147 -10.86 -20.57 -10.67
N LEU A 148 -10.82 -20.09 -9.42
CA LEU A 148 -11.78 -19.10 -8.90
C LEU A 148 -11.71 -17.74 -9.59
N LEU A 149 -10.59 -17.44 -10.26
CA LEU A 149 -10.39 -16.21 -11.03
C LEU A 149 -10.71 -16.36 -12.52
N SER A 150 -11.04 -17.57 -12.97
CA SER A 150 -11.40 -17.80 -14.37
C SER A 150 -12.73 -17.12 -14.71
N GLY A 151 -12.78 -16.42 -15.84
CA GLY A 151 -13.97 -15.72 -16.29
C GLY A 151 -14.17 -14.32 -15.72
N ILE A 152 -13.15 -13.72 -15.09
CA ILE A 152 -13.17 -12.27 -14.79
C ILE A 152 -13.36 -11.50 -16.10
N SER A 153 -14.26 -10.52 -16.08
CA SER A 153 -14.63 -9.70 -17.24
C SER A 153 -14.40 -8.23 -16.93
N LYS A 154 -14.22 -7.39 -17.96
CA LYS A 154 -14.09 -5.94 -17.79
C LYS A 154 -15.29 -5.34 -17.05
N GLU A 155 -16.50 -5.76 -17.38
CA GLU A 155 -17.72 -5.35 -16.67
C GLU A 155 -17.68 -5.79 -15.21
N GLY A 156 -17.15 -6.98 -14.93
CA GLY A 156 -16.91 -7.47 -13.59
C GLY A 156 -15.98 -6.57 -12.79
N ILE A 157 -14.83 -6.19 -13.37
CA ILE A 157 -13.89 -5.24 -12.75
C ILE A 157 -14.56 -3.91 -12.45
N ILE A 158 -15.33 -3.34 -13.40
CA ILE A 158 -16.10 -2.11 -13.19
C ILE A 158 -17.08 -2.23 -12.01
N GLN A 159 -17.73 -3.39 -11.85
CA GLN A 159 -18.65 -3.58 -10.72
C GLN A 159 -17.92 -3.69 -9.38
N ILE A 160 -16.81 -4.42 -9.30
CA ILE A 160 -16.07 -4.56 -8.04
C ILE A 160 -15.36 -3.25 -7.65
N ALA A 161 -14.95 -2.43 -8.62
CA ALA A 161 -14.32 -1.14 -8.40
C ALA A 161 -15.20 -0.19 -7.55
N LYS A 162 -16.53 -0.31 -7.67
CA LYS A 162 -17.49 0.48 -6.85
C LYS A 162 -17.41 0.17 -5.36
N ASN A 163 -16.85 -0.98 -4.99
CA ASN A 163 -16.70 -1.40 -3.60
C ASN A 163 -15.31 -1.02 -3.03
N VAL A 164 -14.43 -0.44 -3.85
CA VAL A 164 -13.11 -0.01 -3.40
C VAL A 164 -13.26 1.31 -2.63
N GLN A 165 -12.90 1.27 -1.35
CA GLN A 165 -12.87 2.46 -0.51
C GLN A 165 -11.47 3.07 -0.55
N LEU A 166 -11.38 4.33 -0.94
CA LEU A 166 -10.13 5.08 -0.96
C LEU A 166 -9.81 5.62 0.44
N SER A 167 -8.52 5.62 0.78
CA SER A 167 -8.01 6.23 2.00
C SER A 167 -8.33 7.72 2.03
N PRO A 168 -8.86 8.26 3.14
CA PRO A 168 -9.21 9.67 3.24
C PRO A 168 -8.04 10.58 2.89
N GLY A 169 -8.27 11.59 2.04
CA GLY A 169 -7.23 12.54 1.62
C GLY A 169 -6.43 12.08 0.39
N CYS A 170 -6.43 10.78 0.04
CA CYS A 170 -5.55 10.23 -0.99
C CYS A 170 -5.71 10.92 -2.35
N VAL A 171 -6.90 10.83 -2.95
CA VAL A 171 -7.18 11.46 -4.25
C VAL A 171 -7.10 12.97 -4.17
N GLN A 172 -7.54 13.59 -3.06
CA GLN A 172 -7.47 15.04 -2.91
C GLN A 172 -6.02 15.54 -2.98
N VAL A 173 -5.11 14.90 -2.26
CA VAL A 173 -3.70 15.26 -2.23
C VAL A 173 -3.02 14.95 -3.55
N LEU A 174 -3.19 13.73 -4.07
CA LEU A 174 -2.59 13.34 -5.35
C LEU A 174 -3.10 14.20 -6.51
N GLY A 175 -4.37 14.61 -6.50
CA GLY A 175 -4.95 15.46 -7.53
C GLY A 175 -4.39 16.89 -7.57
N GLN A 176 -3.74 17.32 -6.49
CA GLN A 176 -3.07 18.63 -6.39
C GLN A 176 -1.57 18.55 -6.72
N VAL A 177 -1.00 17.35 -6.85
CA VAL A 177 0.40 17.17 -7.27
C VAL A 177 0.52 17.43 -8.76
N ASN A 178 1.33 18.44 -9.13
CA ASN A 178 1.58 18.81 -10.52
C ASN A 178 2.75 18.03 -11.15
N LEU A 179 2.73 16.70 -11.04
CA LEU A 179 3.73 15.79 -11.59
C LEU A 179 3.05 14.54 -12.18
N PRO A 180 3.68 13.82 -13.12
CA PRO A 180 3.25 12.47 -13.46
C PRO A 180 3.20 11.58 -12.20
N LEU A 181 2.09 10.88 -12.02
CA LEU A 181 1.85 10.00 -10.88
C LEU A 181 2.13 8.56 -11.27
N ASN A 182 2.97 7.86 -10.51
CA ASN A 182 3.40 6.51 -10.86
C ASN A 182 2.94 5.51 -9.78
N VAL A 183 1.97 4.67 -10.12
CA VAL A 183 1.56 3.55 -9.26
C VAL A 183 2.49 2.38 -9.55
N ILE A 184 3.11 1.80 -8.51
CA ILE A 184 3.91 0.58 -8.60
C ILE A 184 3.38 -0.42 -7.57
N SER A 185 2.59 -1.39 -8.02
CA SER A 185 1.78 -2.22 -7.13
C SER A 185 1.80 -3.71 -7.46
N PHE A 186 1.66 -4.56 -6.43
CA PHE A 186 1.42 -5.99 -6.58
C PHE A 186 0.00 -6.34 -7.02
N ASN A 187 -0.90 -5.35 -7.00
CA ASN A 187 -2.30 -5.52 -7.37
C ASN A 187 -2.45 -6.28 -8.69
N TRP A 188 -3.35 -7.27 -8.70
CA TRP A 188 -3.56 -8.20 -9.82
C TRP A 188 -4.24 -7.60 -11.06
N SER A 189 -4.69 -6.33 -10.99
CA SER A 189 -5.41 -5.71 -12.10
C SER A 189 -5.08 -4.22 -12.26
N LYS A 190 -4.28 -3.89 -13.28
CA LYS A 190 -4.11 -2.49 -13.70
C LYS A 190 -5.45 -1.83 -14.06
N ASP A 191 -6.38 -2.60 -14.63
CA ASP A 191 -7.73 -2.11 -14.96
C ASP A 191 -8.48 -1.64 -13.71
N LEU A 192 -8.39 -2.37 -12.59
CA LEU A 192 -9.00 -1.95 -11.32
C LEU A 192 -8.40 -0.62 -10.85
N ILE A 193 -7.07 -0.52 -10.81
CA ILE A 193 -6.36 0.71 -10.43
C ILE A 193 -6.78 1.87 -11.36
N GLN A 194 -6.83 1.64 -12.66
CA GLN A 194 -7.19 2.63 -13.66
C GLN A 194 -8.63 3.13 -13.50
N ILE A 195 -9.56 2.26 -13.12
CA ILE A 195 -10.95 2.64 -12.86
C ILE A 195 -11.06 3.45 -11.56
N VAL A 196 -10.34 3.05 -10.51
CA VAL A 196 -10.41 3.68 -9.18
C VAL A 196 -9.69 5.02 -9.13
N LEU A 197 -8.51 5.13 -9.75
CA LEU A 197 -7.65 6.31 -9.71
C LEU A 197 -7.63 7.12 -11.01
N GLY A 198 -8.37 6.69 -12.05
CA GLY A 198 -8.30 7.29 -13.39
C GLY A 198 -8.71 8.76 -13.50
N GLN A 199 -9.32 9.32 -12.45
CA GLN A 199 -9.59 10.76 -12.35
C GLN A 199 -8.32 11.60 -12.10
N LEU A 200 -7.22 10.97 -11.66
CA LEU A 200 -5.95 11.63 -11.44
C LEU A 200 -5.23 11.88 -12.77
N LYS A 201 -4.70 13.10 -12.93
CA LYS A 201 -3.98 13.49 -14.15
C LYS A 201 -2.66 12.75 -14.26
N HIS A 202 -2.29 12.38 -15.48
CA HIS A 202 -0.98 11.79 -15.82
C HIS A 202 -0.62 10.52 -15.00
N LEU A 203 -1.63 9.72 -14.63
CA LEU A 203 -1.45 8.44 -13.93
C LEU A 203 -0.78 7.41 -14.85
N ARG A 204 0.28 6.78 -14.34
CA ARG A 204 0.99 5.65 -14.96
C ARG A 204 0.95 4.47 -14.00
N ILE A 205 0.68 3.28 -14.51
CA ILE A 205 0.44 2.10 -13.67
C ILE A 205 1.41 0.96 -14.05
N ALA A 206 2.31 0.65 -13.14
CA ALA A 206 3.07 -0.59 -13.11
C ALA A 206 2.41 -1.55 -12.09
N GLY A 207 2.08 -2.73 -12.55
CA GLY A 207 1.31 -3.72 -11.79
C GLY A 207 1.00 -4.94 -12.65
N ASN A 208 0.09 -5.78 -12.19
CA ASN A 208 -0.20 -7.06 -12.84
C ASN A 208 -1.52 -7.00 -13.60
N ASN A 209 -1.75 -8.00 -14.45
CA ASN A 209 -2.98 -8.14 -15.19
C ASN A 209 -3.47 -9.59 -15.18
N PHE A 210 -4.72 -9.78 -15.59
CA PHE A 210 -5.25 -11.10 -15.89
C PHE A 210 -5.13 -11.36 -17.39
N PRO A 211 -4.36 -12.36 -17.86
CA PRO A 211 -4.39 -12.81 -19.25
C PRO A 211 -5.82 -13.17 -19.64
N THR A 212 -6.23 -12.78 -20.85
CA THR A 212 -7.59 -12.98 -21.33
C THR A 212 -7.68 -13.82 -22.59
N GLU A 213 -8.69 -14.68 -22.65
CA GLU A 213 -9.19 -15.37 -23.84
C GLU A 213 -10.67 -14.99 -24.02
N ASP A 214 -11.11 -14.69 -25.23
CA ASP A 214 -12.49 -14.24 -25.53
C ASP A 214 -13.01 -13.11 -24.60
N ASN A 215 -12.15 -12.11 -24.33
CA ASN A 215 -12.40 -10.98 -23.43
C ASN A 215 -12.65 -11.36 -21.95
N LYS A 216 -12.20 -12.54 -21.52
CA LYS A 216 -12.35 -13.02 -20.15
C LYS A 216 -11.04 -13.59 -19.62
N SER A 217 -10.79 -13.42 -18.33
CA SER A 217 -9.58 -13.96 -17.69
C SER A 217 -9.51 -15.49 -17.80
N THR A 218 -8.32 -16.01 -18.07
CA THR A 218 -8.02 -17.45 -17.98
C THR A 218 -7.97 -17.96 -16.53
N GLY A 219 -7.90 -17.04 -15.56
CA GLY A 219 -7.70 -17.33 -14.13
C GLY A 219 -6.23 -17.32 -13.69
N GLN A 220 -5.30 -17.15 -14.63
CA GLN A 220 -3.87 -16.92 -14.37
C GLN A 220 -3.59 -15.44 -14.05
N ILE A 221 -2.47 -15.16 -13.38
CA ILE A 221 -2.02 -13.81 -13.04
C ILE A 221 -0.70 -13.51 -13.75
N ASP A 222 -0.72 -12.50 -14.61
CA ASP A 222 0.45 -12.01 -15.31
C ASP A 222 1.32 -11.14 -14.39
N SER A 223 2.29 -11.78 -13.76
CA SER A 223 3.06 -11.29 -12.63
C SER A 223 4.25 -10.41 -13.05
N HIS A 224 3.97 -9.22 -13.58
CA HIS A 224 4.96 -8.20 -13.95
C HIS A 224 5.64 -7.52 -12.75
N VAL A 225 4.89 -7.31 -11.67
CA VAL A 225 5.36 -6.73 -10.41
C VAL A 225 4.89 -7.64 -9.29
N SER A 226 5.76 -8.54 -8.84
CA SER A 226 5.41 -9.64 -7.93
C SER A 226 6.32 -9.75 -6.71
N THR A 227 7.47 -9.09 -6.75
CA THR A 227 8.45 -9.03 -5.69
C THR A 227 8.80 -7.60 -5.30
N SER A 228 9.32 -7.41 -4.09
CA SER A 228 9.87 -6.10 -3.70
C SER A 228 11.01 -5.66 -4.63
N PHE A 229 11.72 -6.61 -5.25
CA PHE A 229 12.78 -6.35 -6.22
C PHE A 229 12.21 -5.82 -7.55
N ASP A 230 11.05 -6.31 -7.98
CA ASP A 230 10.36 -5.79 -9.18
C ASP A 230 9.93 -4.35 -8.95
N LYS A 231 9.40 -4.03 -7.75
CA LYS A 231 9.08 -2.64 -7.39
C LYS A 231 10.33 -1.76 -7.34
N GLU A 232 11.43 -2.26 -6.74
CA GLU A 232 12.74 -1.58 -6.71
C GLU A 232 13.23 -1.28 -8.13
N ALA A 233 13.25 -2.30 -9.00
CA ALA A 233 13.74 -2.19 -10.37
C ALA A 233 12.90 -1.21 -11.20
N GLU A 234 11.56 -1.30 -11.12
CA GLU A 234 10.66 -0.40 -11.84
C GLU A 234 10.79 1.05 -11.33
N PHE A 235 10.88 1.24 -10.01
CA PHE A 235 11.12 2.56 -9.42
C PHE A 235 12.42 3.16 -9.94
N MET A 236 13.53 2.42 -9.84
CA MET A 236 14.84 2.90 -10.30
C MET A 236 14.85 3.22 -11.78
N ARG A 237 14.26 2.36 -12.62
CA ARG A 237 14.14 2.57 -14.07
C ARG A 237 13.40 3.89 -14.39
N LEU A 238 12.31 4.17 -13.68
CA LEU A 238 11.53 5.40 -13.87
C LEU A 238 12.26 6.65 -13.37
N VAL A 239 12.97 6.54 -12.24
CA VAL A 239 13.74 7.63 -11.64
C VAL A 239 14.95 8.00 -12.50
N GLU A 240 15.67 7.02 -13.04
CA GLU A 240 16.82 7.22 -13.94
C GLU A 240 16.42 7.93 -15.23
N GLY A 241 15.22 7.63 -15.75
CA GLY A 241 14.64 8.35 -16.90
C GLY A 241 14.37 9.83 -16.65
N GLN A 242 14.47 10.30 -15.40
CA GLN A 242 14.23 11.68 -14.97
C GLN A 242 15.43 12.27 -14.19
N LYS A 243 16.64 11.71 -14.38
CA LYS A 243 17.84 12.13 -13.63
C LYS A 243 18.29 13.57 -13.90
N GLU A 244 17.95 14.11 -15.08
CA GLU A 244 18.30 15.48 -15.47
C GLU A 244 17.37 16.54 -14.84
N ILE A 245 16.24 16.11 -14.25
CA ILE A 245 15.31 16.99 -13.56
C ILE A 245 15.76 17.14 -12.12
N GLU A 246 15.93 18.35 -11.64
CA GLU A 246 16.33 18.61 -10.26
C GLU A 246 15.14 18.43 -9.28
N GLY A 247 15.36 17.72 -8.18
CA GLY A 247 14.39 17.51 -7.09
C GLY A 247 14.47 16.12 -6.48
N LEU A 248 13.61 15.87 -5.50
CA LEU A 248 13.54 14.62 -4.75
C LEU A 248 12.65 13.58 -5.44
N SER A 249 13.07 12.33 -5.40
CA SER A 249 12.26 11.14 -5.65
C SER A 249 11.59 10.68 -4.37
N VAL A 250 10.28 10.47 -4.42
CA VAL A 250 9.46 10.08 -3.28
C VAL A 250 8.78 8.75 -3.60
N PHE A 251 8.83 7.81 -2.68
CA PHE A 251 8.02 6.59 -2.72
C PHE A 251 7.12 6.52 -1.48
N ILE A 252 5.85 6.16 -1.66
CA ILE A 252 4.86 5.99 -0.58
C ILE A 252 4.34 4.55 -0.60
N GLY A 253 4.42 3.85 0.53
CA GLY A 253 3.91 2.48 0.66
C GLY A 253 3.49 2.16 2.11
N ASP A 254 2.91 0.99 2.34
CA ASP A 254 2.42 0.59 3.68
C ASP A 254 2.97 -0.76 4.16
N SER A 255 3.58 -1.54 3.26
CA SER A 255 3.88 -2.95 3.48
C SER A 255 5.35 -3.29 3.34
N ILE A 256 5.76 -4.46 3.85
CA ILE A 256 7.14 -4.93 3.70
C ILE A 256 7.56 -5.12 2.24
N GLY A 257 6.59 -5.30 1.33
CA GLY A 257 6.83 -5.37 -0.11
C GLY A 257 7.35 -4.05 -0.69
N ASP A 258 7.15 -2.94 0.00
CA ASP A 258 7.58 -1.61 -0.41
C ASP A 258 8.95 -1.22 0.15
N LEU A 259 9.56 -2.03 1.02
CA LEU A 259 10.79 -1.65 1.72
C LEU A 259 11.96 -1.32 0.79
N LEU A 260 12.15 -2.09 -0.28
CA LEU A 260 13.23 -1.81 -1.24
C LEU A 260 13.04 -0.49 -1.99
N PRO A 261 11.92 -0.22 -2.68
CA PRO A 261 11.73 1.08 -3.33
C PRO A 261 11.68 2.24 -2.33
N LEU A 262 11.14 2.04 -1.12
CA LEU A 262 11.16 3.05 -0.05
C LEU A 262 12.59 3.44 0.36
N LEU A 263 13.48 2.46 0.52
CA LEU A 263 14.89 2.71 0.88
C LEU A 263 15.73 3.27 -0.28
N LYS A 264 15.27 3.08 -1.52
CA LYS A 264 15.91 3.64 -2.72
C LYS A 264 15.49 5.06 -3.02
N ALA A 265 14.28 5.46 -2.63
CA ALA A 265 13.82 6.83 -2.80
C ALA A 265 14.65 7.80 -1.96
N ASP A 266 14.73 9.06 -2.43
CA ASP A 266 15.32 10.14 -1.65
C ASP A 266 14.52 10.35 -0.36
N VAL A 267 13.20 10.21 -0.45
CA VAL A 267 12.27 10.20 0.67
C VAL A 267 11.34 8.98 0.56
N GLY A 268 11.57 7.99 1.40
CA GLY A 268 10.62 6.88 1.60
C GLY A 268 9.62 7.20 2.71
N ILE A 269 8.33 7.18 2.37
CA ILE A 269 7.22 7.44 3.28
C ILE A 269 6.41 6.15 3.50
N VAL A 270 6.38 5.68 4.75
CA VAL A 270 5.49 4.62 5.20
C VAL A 270 4.17 5.24 5.66
N ILE A 271 3.05 4.78 5.14
CA ILE A 271 1.72 5.17 5.62
C ILE A 271 1.01 3.97 6.27
N GLY A 272 0.21 4.25 7.30
CA GLY A 272 -0.58 3.23 7.98
C GLY A 272 0.09 2.62 9.21
N ASN A 273 -0.45 1.50 9.69
CA ASN A 273 -0.15 0.94 11.01
C ASN A 273 0.31 -0.52 10.98
N SER A 274 0.99 -0.94 9.91
CA SER A 274 1.44 -2.33 9.74
C SER A 274 2.44 -2.74 10.83
N ASN A 275 1.99 -3.60 11.75
CA ASN A 275 2.86 -4.18 12.78
C ASN A 275 3.99 -5.03 12.19
N THR A 276 3.71 -5.69 11.07
CA THR A 276 4.71 -6.49 10.34
C THR A 276 5.81 -5.59 9.78
N MET A 277 5.44 -4.50 9.11
CA MET A 277 6.39 -3.47 8.64
C MET A 277 7.32 -3.02 9.76
N ARG A 278 6.76 -2.58 10.89
CA ARG A 278 7.54 -2.06 12.03
C ARG A 278 8.50 -3.10 12.63
N LYS A 279 8.07 -4.36 12.73
CA LYS A 279 8.91 -5.46 13.24
C LYS A 279 10.06 -5.77 12.29
N VAL A 280 9.78 -5.86 10.99
CA VAL A 280 10.79 -6.13 9.95
C VAL A 280 11.76 -4.95 9.87
N ALA A 281 11.26 -3.71 9.83
CA ALA A 281 12.09 -2.51 9.86
C ALA A 281 13.09 -2.53 11.03
N LYS A 282 12.59 -2.75 12.25
CA LYS A 282 13.44 -2.86 13.45
C LYS A 282 14.46 -3.99 13.34
N ALA A 283 14.06 -5.17 12.86
CA ALA A 283 14.94 -6.34 12.75
C ALA A 283 16.13 -6.10 11.81
N PHE A 284 15.93 -5.29 10.76
CA PHE A 284 16.97 -5.01 9.77
C PHE A 284 17.64 -3.64 9.92
N GLY A 285 17.48 -2.97 11.07
CA GLY A 285 18.14 -1.70 11.35
C GLY A 285 17.55 -0.49 10.62
N ILE A 286 16.29 -0.58 10.17
CA ILE A 286 15.55 0.52 9.58
C ILE A 286 14.86 1.32 10.70
N LYS A 287 15.18 2.60 10.77
CA LYS A 287 14.59 3.60 11.65
C LYS A 287 13.37 4.21 10.98
N LEU A 288 12.24 4.06 11.65
CA LEU A 288 10.99 4.73 11.29
C LEU A 288 10.86 5.99 12.16
N LEU A 289 10.92 7.15 11.52
CA LEU A 289 10.80 8.46 12.18
C LEU A 289 9.46 9.11 11.82
N PRO A 290 8.87 9.96 12.68
CA PRO A 290 7.70 10.74 12.31
C PRO A 290 7.96 11.60 11.06
N LEU A 291 6.97 11.77 10.17
CA LEU A 291 7.14 12.59 8.95
C LEU A 291 7.58 14.03 9.24
N LEU A 292 7.16 14.58 10.38
CA LEU A 292 7.60 15.89 10.85
C LEU A 292 9.12 16.02 11.04
N ASP A 293 9.84 14.93 11.32
CA ASP A 293 11.30 14.98 11.45
C ASP A 293 11.98 15.30 10.12
N LEU A 294 11.38 14.88 9.00
CA LEU A 294 11.82 15.26 7.66
C LEU A 294 11.67 16.77 7.47
N TYR A 295 10.51 17.32 7.85
CA TYR A 295 10.28 18.77 7.82
C TYR A 295 11.38 19.51 8.62
N ASN A 296 11.70 19.06 9.84
CA ASN A 296 12.69 19.73 10.67
C ASN A 296 14.11 19.70 10.08
N ARG A 297 14.45 18.65 9.31
CA ARG A 297 15.72 18.56 8.59
C ARG A 297 15.79 19.55 7.43
N TYR A 298 14.76 19.59 6.59
CA TYR A 298 14.75 20.45 5.40
C TYR A 298 14.39 21.92 5.70
N GLY A 299 13.49 22.16 6.64
CA GLY A 299 13.05 23.50 7.04
C GLY A 299 14.13 24.33 7.73
N ARG A 300 15.08 23.70 8.44
CA ARG A 300 16.26 24.39 9.01
C ARG A 300 17.32 24.73 7.97
N CYS A 301 17.42 23.97 6.88
CA CYS A 301 18.31 24.29 5.76
C CYS A 301 17.81 25.50 4.95
N ASN A 302 16.49 25.71 4.89
CA ASN A 302 15.88 26.80 4.12
C ASN A 302 15.78 28.16 4.85
N SER A 303 16.09 28.24 6.15
CA SER A 303 16.10 29.53 6.89
C SER A 303 17.37 30.36 6.64
N VAL A 304 18.36 29.80 5.95
CA VAL A 304 19.47 30.54 5.36
C VAL A 304 19.06 30.76 3.91
N GLN A 305 18.93 32.04 3.51
CA GLN A 305 18.61 32.56 2.17
C GLN A 305 18.24 31.56 1.08
N TYR A 306 17.11 31.84 0.41
CA TYR A 306 16.59 31.23 -0.82
C TYR A 306 17.62 31.28 -1.97
N ASP A 307 18.73 30.57 -1.80
CA ASP A 307 19.76 30.37 -2.80
C ASP A 307 19.46 29.04 -3.47
N SER A 308 19.39 29.09 -4.79
CA SER A 308 19.10 28.02 -5.74
C SER A 308 20.05 26.81 -5.65
N SER A 309 20.97 26.78 -4.70
CA SER A 309 21.94 25.72 -4.46
C SER A 309 21.66 24.97 -3.16
N ILE A 310 20.42 24.53 -2.93
CA ILE A 310 20.14 23.55 -1.87
C ILE A 310 20.90 22.28 -2.26
N VAL A 311 22.05 22.08 -1.63
CA VAL A 311 22.78 20.81 -1.66
C VAL A 311 21.92 19.81 -0.92
N ILE A 312 21.04 19.15 -1.66
CA ILE A 312 20.33 17.97 -1.18
C ILE A 312 21.44 16.95 -0.86
N PRO A 313 21.60 16.51 0.40
CA PRO A 313 22.57 15.47 0.71
C PRO A 313 22.29 14.29 -0.22
N SER A 314 23.31 13.81 -0.95
CA SER A 314 23.11 12.70 -1.87
C SER A 314 22.50 11.53 -1.09
N THR A 315 21.27 11.21 -1.44
CA THR A 315 20.37 10.23 -0.83
C THR A 315 20.77 8.79 -1.09
N THR A 316 21.94 8.56 -1.69
CA THR A 316 22.52 7.22 -1.84
C THR A 316 22.79 6.55 -0.48
N ASP A 317 22.81 7.33 0.61
CA ASP A 317 22.96 6.84 1.99
C ASP A 317 21.76 7.25 2.87
N ASN A 318 20.52 6.95 2.46
CA ASN A 318 19.43 6.83 3.43
C ASN A 318 19.81 5.68 4.38
N ASN A 319 20.57 6.00 5.43
CA ASN A 319 21.17 5.13 6.47
C ASN A 319 20.11 4.35 7.27
N GLY A 320 19.26 3.62 6.56
CA GLY A 320 18.08 2.94 7.05
C GLY A 320 17.01 3.88 7.58
N ILE A 321 16.83 5.10 7.08
CA ILE A 321 15.78 6.02 7.60
C ILE A 321 14.60 6.05 6.64
N LEU A 322 13.40 5.77 7.16
CA LEU A 322 12.11 6.01 6.51
C LEU A 322 11.24 6.89 7.41
N TYR A 323 10.24 7.54 6.82
CA TYR A 323 9.36 8.45 7.52
C TYR A 323 7.93 7.93 7.58
N GLU A 324 7.28 8.04 8.72
CA GLU A 324 5.93 7.55 8.94
C GLU A 324 4.91 8.68 8.90
N ALA A 325 3.94 8.55 8.02
CA ALA A 325 2.77 9.41 7.93
C ALA A 325 1.54 8.74 8.56
N THR A 326 0.75 9.53 9.26
CA THR A 326 -0.51 9.12 9.88
C THR A 326 -1.70 9.25 8.92
N SER A 327 -1.58 10.06 7.86
CA SER A 327 -2.64 10.27 6.88
C SER A 327 -2.09 10.84 5.57
N TRP A 328 -2.88 10.73 4.49
CA TRP A 328 -2.56 11.42 3.24
C TRP A 328 -2.51 12.94 3.38
N TYR A 329 -3.29 13.54 4.30
CA TYR A 329 -3.21 14.98 4.54
C TYR A 329 -1.85 15.40 5.08
N GLU A 330 -1.25 14.62 5.99
CA GLU A 330 0.10 14.88 6.49
C GLU A 330 1.15 14.79 5.35
N ILE A 331 0.99 13.81 4.46
CA ILE A 331 1.80 13.72 3.24
C ILE A 331 1.58 14.96 2.36
N GLY A 332 0.33 15.40 2.17
CA GLY A 332 0.00 16.60 1.41
C GLY A 332 0.65 17.86 1.98
N GLU A 333 0.61 18.04 3.30
CA GLU A 333 1.28 19.16 3.98
C GLU A 333 2.79 19.15 3.71
N LEU A 334 3.42 17.98 3.77
CA LEU A 334 4.85 17.85 3.45
C LEU A 334 5.15 18.17 1.98
N LEU A 335 4.45 17.53 1.04
CA LEU A 335 4.76 17.60 -0.39
C LEU A 335 4.41 18.97 -0.98
N LEU A 336 3.25 19.51 -0.61
CA LEU A 336 2.68 20.70 -1.23
C LEU A 336 2.86 21.96 -0.38
N GLY A 337 2.96 21.83 0.95
CA GLY A 337 3.10 22.96 1.87
C GLY A 337 1.99 23.98 1.69
N ASN A 338 2.35 25.26 1.56
CA ASN A 338 1.43 26.36 1.30
C ASN A 338 0.68 26.26 -0.04
N ARG A 339 1.07 25.34 -0.94
CA ARG A 339 0.36 25.03 -2.18
C ARG A 339 -0.78 24.04 -1.98
N LEU A 340 -0.86 23.38 -0.81
CA LEU A 340 -1.97 22.51 -0.47
C LEU A 340 -3.24 23.36 -0.32
N LEU A 341 -4.17 23.18 -1.26
CA LEU A 341 -5.46 23.85 -1.21
C LEU A 341 -6.36 23.16 -0.17
N PRO A 342 -7.14 23.94 0.60
CA PRO A 342 -8.15 23.40 1.50
C PRO A 342 -9.11 22.49 0.73
N VAL A 343 -9.57 21.43 1.38
CA VAL A 343 -10.65 20.60 0.84
C VAL A 343 -11.92 21.46 0.81
N THR A 344 -12.39 21.78 -0.40
CA THR A 344 -13.74 22.32 -0.58
C THR A 344 -14.68 21.14 -0.77
N ASP A 345 -15.61 20.96 0.17
CA ASP A 345 -16.66 19.95 0.12
C ASP A 345 -17.60 20.11 -1.08
#